data_AF-A0A662G8G0-F1
#
_entry.id   AF-A0A662G8G0-F1
#
_cell.length_a   1.000
_cell.length_b   1.000
_cell.length_c   1.000
_cell.angle_alpha   90.00
_cell.angle_beta   90.00
_cell.angle_gamma   90.00
#
_symmetry.space_group_name_H-M   'P 1'
#
loop_
_entity.id
_entity.type
_entity.pdbx_description
1 polymer ?
#
loop_
_entity_poly.entity_id
_entity_poly.type
_entity_poly.pdbx_seq_one_letter_code
_entity_poly.pdbx_strand_id
1 'polypeptide(L)'
;MKKLFLILLGIMFYFSLLKYSVNGYPYQCSINDLANDTLNIYTGAPVLECPGYIDIISVNVIEDANYLTIKISVKDTISESSESNIYYYFLLDRDNDPKNNCNDPPFNFCDTFYTIRIKNTVTVSKSIWNPWGWSDESTNAKSIFESSNTISIKIPKNEIGLNSNPKELPWRVITEIEYMCGDFAPNSGTAILKRYFYEKNIVITIPVEVPAIYIDGIEYKPSNGKVEISLAPGEYEFFVPQEIPISKHVKLIFIEWSDGVKDNRRRVKITEEGLNVTCIYEKYFYVKVYSPIGNTTPPEGWYPEDEKLTIGVVEN
;
A
#
# COMPACT_ATOMS: atom_id res chain seq x y z
N MET A 1 42.05 -44.32 24.67
CA MET A 1 41.04 -45.23 24.07
C MET A 1 39.65 -44.64 24.30
N LYS A 2 38.91 -44.36 23.21
CA LYS A 2 37.43 -44.46 23.06
C LYS A 2 36.58 -43.79 24.16
N LYS A 3 35.75 -42.76 23.93
CA LYS A 3 34.90 -42.46 22.77
C LYS A 3 34.51 -40.97 22.80
N LEU A 4 34.73 -40.32 21.67
CA LEU A 4 34.11 -39.06 21.27
C LEU A 4 32.66 -39.37 20.86
N PHE A 5 31.66 -38.82 21.54
CA PHE A 5 30.26 -38.89 21.08
C PHE A 5 29.97 -37.57 20.37
N LEU A 6 30.06 -37.59 19.04
CA LEU A 6 29.48 -36.58 18.17
C LEU A 6 27.95 -36.67 18.33
N ILE A 7 27.33 -35.60 18.84
CA ILE A 7 25.91 -35.34 18.59
C ILE A 7 25.88 -34.24 17.54
N LEU A 8 25.76 -34.68 16.30
CA LEU A 8 25.47 -33.86 15.13
C LEU A 8 24.02 -34.20 14.78
N LEU A 9 23.07 -33.34 15.14
CA LEU A 9 21.68 -33.48 14.67
C LEU A 9 20.97 -32.13 14.71
N GLY A 10 20.95 -31.50 13.54
CA GLY A 10 19.77 -30.87 12.97
C GLY A 10 19.20 -29.67 13.72
N ILE A 11 19.82 -28.51 13.58
CA ILE A 11 19.06 -27.26 13.59
C ILE A 11 18.30 -27.21 12.25
N MET A 12 17.19 -27.93 12.17
CA MET A 12 16.13 -27.60 11.22
C MET A 12 15.59 -26.25 11.67
N PHE A 13 16.10 -25.17 11.09
CA PHE A 13 15.36 -23.92 11.03
C PHE A 13 14.11 -24.21 10.21
N TYR A 14 13.03 -24.62 10.90
CA TYR A 14 11.69 -24.39 10.44
C TYR A 14 11.55 -22.87 10.35
N PHE A 15 11.93 -22.29 9.21
CA PHE A 15 11.30 -21.06 8.77
C PHE A 15 9.84 -21.44 8.58
N SER A 16 9.04 -21.26 9.64
CA SER A 16 7.63 -21.04 9.45
C SER A 16 7.57 -19.92 8.43
N LEU A 17 7.11 -20.25 7.23
CA LEU A 17 6.44 -19.30 6.36
C LEU A 17 5.24 -18.79 7.16
N LEU A 18 5.52 -17.88 8.10
CA LEU A 18 4.67 -16.73 8.29
C LEU A 18 4.54 -16.21 6.87
N LYS A 19 3.39 -16.51 6.25
CA LYS A 19 2.79 -15.61 5.30
C LYS A 19 2.81 -14.28 6.01
N TYR A 20 3.90 -13.53 5.87
CA TYR A 20 3.82 -12.09 5.87
C TYR A 20 2.80 -11.86 4.78
N SER A 21 1.54 -11.62 5.20
CA SER A 21 0.62 -10.93 4.33
C SER A 21 1.37 -9.67 3.99
N VAL A 22 1.88 -9.61 2.76
CA VAL A 22 2.47 -8.41 2.19
C VAL A 22 1.48 -7.31 2.57
N ASN A 23 1.95 -6.38 3.41
CA ASN A 23 1.15 -5.27 3.91
C ASN A 23 0.68 -4.52 2.66
N GLY A 24 -0.55 -4.83 2.22
CA GLY A 24 -1.21 -4.09 1.16
C GLY A 24 -1.25 -2.65 1.63
N TYR A 25 -0.66 -1.75 0.83
CA TYR A 25 -0.70 -0.34 1.13
C TYR A 25 -2.13 0.06 1.39
N PRO A 26 -2.41 0.83 2.45
CA PRO A 26 -3.76 1.27 2.65
C PRO A 26 -4.15 2.18 1.49
N TYR A 27 -5.27 1.88 0.81
CA TYR A 27 -5.84 2.86 -0.12
C TYR A 27 -6.18 4.08 0.73
N GLN A 28 -5.73 5.26 0.31
CA GLN A 28 -6.01 6.47 1.06
C GLN A 28 -6.51 7.58 0.18
N CYS A 29 -7.40 8.38 0.74
CA CYS A 29 -7.91 9.61 0.16
C CYS A 29 -8.01 10.64 1.27
N SER A 30 -7.51 11.84 1.00
CA SER A 30 -7.54 12.95 1.95
C SER A 30 -8.12 14.18 1.29
N ILE A 31 -8.95 14.91 2.03
CA ILE A 31 -9.41 16.24 1.66
C ILE A 31 -9.12 17.20 2.81
N ASN A 32 -8.80 18.44 2.47
CA ASN A 32 -8.78 19.55 3.41
C ASN A 32 -10.05 20.37 3.19
N ASP A 33 -10.57 20.95 4.26
CA ASP A 33 -11.70 21.87 4.23
C ASP A 33 -11.31 23.26 4.73
N LEU A 34 -12.16 24.24 4.42
CA LEU A 34 -11.98 25.61 4.89
C LEU A 34 -12.55 25.73 6.31
N ALA A 35 -11.87 26.47 7.18
CA ALA A 35 -12.43 26.77 8.50
C ALA A 35 -13.50 27.86 8.41
N ASN A 36 -14.53 27.78 9.25
CA ASN A 36 -15.65 28.73 9.37
C ASN A 36 -16.58 28.80 8.15
N ASP A 37 -16.79 27.69 7.47
CA ASP A 37 -17.75 27.56 6.36
C ASP A 37 -18.99 26.72 6.73
N THR A 38 -19.21 26.51 8.02
CA THR A 38 -20.37 25.79 8.56
C THR A 38 -21.70 26.35 8.06
N LEU A 39 -22.69 25.46 7.96
CA LEU A 39 -23.99 25.74 7.37
C LEU A 39 -25.11 24.96 8.06
N ASN A 40 -26.35 25.25 7.71
CA ASN A 40 -27.47 24.38 8.02
C ASN A 40 -27.55 23.29 6.94
N ILE A 41 -27.21 22.05 7.30
CA ILE A 41 -27.03 20.94 6.34
C ILE A 41 -28.30 20.58 5.55
N TYR A 42 -29.49 20.94 6.04
CA TYR A 42 -30.76 20.68 5.33
C TYR A 42 -31.11 21.76 4.31
N THR A 43 -30.62 22.99 4.49
CA THR A 43 -30.99 24.15 3.65
C THR A 43 -29.83 24.67 2.81
N GLY A 44 -28.58 24.34 3.17
CA GLY A 44 -27.39 24.91 2.55
C GLY A 44 -27.08 26.34 2.99
N ALA A 45 -27.90 26.95 3.87
CA ALA A 45 -27.71 28.32 4.31
C ALA A 45 -26.50 28.43 5.25
N PRO A 46 -25.56 29.38 5.02
CA PRO A 46 -24.41 29.58 5.90
C PRO A 46 -24.82 29.90 7.35
N VAL A 47 -24.08 29.36 8.31
CA VAL A 47 -24.26 29.62 9.75
C VAL A 47 -22.97 30.21 10.30
N LEU A 48 -23.02 31.46 10.76
CA LEU A 48 -21.83 32.20 11.24
C LEU A 48 -21.37 31.79 12.64
N GLU A 49 -22.29 31.26 13.46
CA GLU A 49 -22.03 30.83 14.83
C GLU A 49 -22.33 29.34 14.97
N CYS A 50 -21.34 28.50 14.65
CA CYS A 50 -21.37 27.07 14.89
C CYS A 50 -20.17 26.67 15.78
N PRO A 51 -20.31 25.71 16.71
CA PRO A 51 -19.19 25.25 17.52
C PRO A 51 -18.06 24.68 16.66
N GLY A 52 -16.80 24.97 17.00
CA GLY A 52 -15.65 24.56 16.20
C GLY A 52 -15.40 23.05 16.15
N TYR A 53 -16.03 22.25 17.02
CA TYR A 53 -15.99 20.79 16.91
C TYR A 53 -16.94 20.22 15.85
N ILE A 54 -17.71 21.08 15.17
CA ILE A 54 -18.55 20.73 14.01
C ILE A 54 -17.86 21.14 12.70
N ASP A 55 -17.07 22.19 12.72
CA ASP A 55 -16.33 22.77 11.58
C ASP A 55 -15.17 21.84 11.17
N ILE A 56 -15.32 21.15 10.03
CA ILE A 56 -14.37 20.15 9.53
C ILE A 56 -13.14 20.87 8.96
N ILE A 57 -11.95 20.34 9.23
CA ILE A 57 -10.68 20.87 8.71
C ILE A 57 -10.04 19.89 7.74
N SER A 58 -10.17 18.59 8.00
CA SER A 58 -9.73 17.58 7.04
C SER A 58 -10.42 16.25 7.31
N VAL A 59 -10.53 15.45 6.25
CA VAL A 59 -10.95 14.05 6.33
C VAL A 59 -9.90 13.19 5.68
N ASN A 60 -9.49 12.11 6.36
CA ASN A 60 -8.57 11.11 5.86
C ASN A 60 -9.24 9.73 5.90
N VAL A 61 -9.45 9.15 4.72
CA VAL A 61 -10.03 7.82 4.53
C VAL A 61 -8.91 6.85 4.21
N ILE A 62 -8.79 5.77 4.98
CA ILE A 62 -7.71 4.78 4.92
C ILE A 62 -8.34 3.38 4.88
N GLU A 63 -8.09 2.61 3.84
CA GLU A 63 -8.54 1.22 3.73
C GLU A 63 -7.36 0.26 3.84
N ASP A 64 -7.30 -0.53 4.92
CA ASP A 64 -6.32 -1.60 5.10
C ASP A 64 -6.91 -3.00 4.77
N ALA A 65 -6.17 -4.05 5.13
CA ALA A 65 -6.59 -5.43 4.88
C ALA A 65 -7.94 -5.79 5.53
N ASN A 66 -8.28 -5.18 6.66
CA ASN A 66 -9.40 -5.57 7.52
C ASN A 66 -10.42 -4.45 7.73
N TYR A 67 -10.04 -3.19 7.55
CA TYR A 67 -10.86 -2.04 7.93
C TYR A 67 -10.82 -0.91 6.91
N LEU A 68 -11.94 -0.18 6.84
CA LEU A 68 -11.97 1.19 6.36
C LEU A 68 -11.98 2.11 7.60
N THR A 69 -10.96 2.96 7.73
CA THR A 69 -10.84 3.94 8.81
C THR A 69 -11.02 5.32 8.25
N ILE A 70 -11.87 6.13 8.86
CA ILE A 70 -12.13 7.50 8.45
C ILE A 70 -11.82 8.39 9.63
N LYS A 71 -10.86 9.30 9.46
CA LYS A 71 -10.46 10.27 10.46
C LYS A 71 -11.02 11.62 10.06
N ILE A 72 -11.72 12.26 10.98
CA ILE A 72 -12.32 13.57 10.82
C ILE A 72 -11.62 14.48 11.82
N SER A 73 -10.86 15.45 11.31
CA SER A 73 -10.27 16.51 12.11
C SER A 73 -11.14 17.76 12.01
N VAL A 74 -11.46 18.36 13.15
CA VAL A 74 -12.29 19.55 13.27
C VAL A 74 -11.49 20.71 13.88
N LYS A 75 -12.06 21.92 13.81
CA LYS A 75 -11.37 23.16 14.20
C LYS A 75 -11.06 23.24 15.70
N ASP A 76 -11.93 22.69 16.55
CA ASP A 76 -11.79 22.78 18.01
C ASP A 76 -11.88 21.41 18.71
N THR A 77 -11.80 21.41 20.03
CA THR A 77 -11.74 20.20 20.85
C THR A 77 -13.08 19.46 20.86
N ILE A 78 -13.02 18.14 20.64
CA ILE A 78 -14.15 17.23 20.72
C ILE A 78 -14.25 16.68 22.14
N SER A 79 -15.41 16.88 22.77
CA SER A 79 -15.73 16.25 24.06
C SER A 79 -16.28 14.84 23.85
N GLU A 80 -15.88 13.89 24.70
CA GLU A 80 -16.43 12.52 24.70
C GLU A 80 -17.88 12.44 25.23
N SER A 81 -18.40 13.54 25.77
CA SER A 81 -19.78 13.68 26.22
C SER A 81 -20.33 15.07 25.89
N SER A 82 -21.64 15.12 25.68
CA SER A 82 -22.39 16.34 25.42
C SER A 82 -23.84 16.16 25.89
N GLU A 83 -24.47 17.24 26.34
CA GLU A 83 -25.92 17.28 26.60
C GLU A 83 -26.71 17.32 25.29
N SER A 84 -26.12 17.98 24.29
CA SER A 84 -26.61 18.08 22.93
C SER A 84 -26.30 16.84 22.10
N ASN A 85 -27.10 16.60 21.07
CA ASN A 85 -26.75 15.58 20.09
C ASN A 85 -25.71 16.15 19.13
N ILE A 86 -24.52 15.55 19.12
CA ILE A 86 -23.48 15.80 18.12
C ILE A 86 -23.36 14.55 17.24
N TYR A 87 -23.35 14.75 15.94
CA TYR A 87 -23.27 13.68 14.95
C TYR A 87 -22.08 13.88 14.02
N TYR A 88 -21.39 12.77 13.75
CA TYR A 88 -20.43 12.64 12.67
C TYR A 88 -20.92 11.51 11.77
N TYR A 89 -21.41 11.86 10.60
CA TYR A 89 -21.89 10.93 9.60
C TYR A 89 -20.80 10.66 8.58
N PHE A 90 -20.61 9.39 8.24
CA PHE A 90 -19.77 8.96 7.13
C PHE A 90 -20.62 8.22 6.11
N LEU A 91 -20.85 8.87 4.97
CA LEU A 91 -21.70 8.42 3.88
C LEU A 91 -20.86 7.67 2.85
N LEU A 92 -21.41 6.57 2.34
CA LEU A 92 -20.82 5.65 1.39
C LEU A 92 -21.82 5.29 0.29
N ASP A 93 -21.38 5.34 -0.96
CA ASP A 93 -21.99 4.59 -2.04
C ASP A 93 -21.19 3.29 -2.21
N ARG A 94 -21.70 2.18 -1.67
CA ARG A 94 -20.92 0.95 -1.51
C ARG A 94 -20.70 0.18 -2.80
N ASP A 95 -21.62 0.30 -3.75
CA ASP A 95 -21.59 -0.40 -5.04
C ASP A 95 -21.36 0.54 -6.23
N ASN A 96 -21.27 1.85 -5.97
CA ASN A 96 -21.09 2.90 -6.98
C ASN A 96 -22.24 2.89 -8.01
N ASP A 97 -23.45 2.50 -7.59
CA ASP A 97 -24.67 2.56 -8.40
C ASP A 97 -25.55 3.74 -7.97
N PRO A 98 -25.48 4.89 -8.67
CA PRO A 98 -26.25 6.07 -8.27
C PRO A 98 -27.78 5.88 -8.30
N LYS A 99 -28.29 4.80 -8.90
CA LYS A 99 -29.74 4.51 -8.94
C LYS A 99 -30.31 4.05 -7.60
N ASN A 100 -29.48 3.50 -6.72
CA ASN A 100 -29.90 3.02 -5.40
C ASN A 100 -29.55 4.01 -4.28
N ASN A 101 -28.99 5.18 -4.60
CA ASN A 101 -28.65 6.19 -3.62
C ASN A 101 -29.88 6.94 -3.12
N CYS A 102 -29.81 7.43 -1.89
CA CYS A 102 -30.72 8.45 -1.39
C CYS A 102 -30.60 9.72 -2.26
N ASN A 103 -31.75 10.32 -2.58
CA ASN A 103 -31.83 11.55 -3.38
C ASN A 103 -32.06 12.79 -2.53
N ASP A 104 -32.46 12.62 -1.26
CA ASP A 104 -32.85 13.71 -0.38
C ASP A 104 -31.66 14.21 0.45
N PRO A 105 -31.39 15.52 0.47
CA PRO A 105 -30.42 16.11 1.39
C PRO A 105 -30.80 15.87 2.86
N PRO A 106 -29.82 15.80 3.79
CA PRO A 106 -28.38 15.98 3.55
C PRO A 106 -27.68 14.67 3.13
N PHE A 107 -28.39 13.55 3.10
CA PHE A 107 -27.85 12.21 2.86
C PHE A 107 -27.93 11.77 1.40
N ASN A 108 -28.00 12.73 0.47
CA ASN A 108 -27.97 12.43 -0.94
C ASN A 108 -26.60 11.87 -1.36
N PHE A 109 -26.56 11.10 -2.46
CA PHE A 109 -25.36 10.44 -3.03
C PHE A 109 -24.87 9.15 -2.36
N CYS A 110 -25.58 8.62 -1.38
CA CYS A 110 -25.16 7.39 -0.70
C CYS A 110 -26.30 6.41 -0.47
N ASP A 111 -25.96 5.13 -0.39
CA ASP A 111 -26.85 4.02 -0.04
C ASP A 111 -26.64 3.54 1.40
N THR A 112 -25.57 4.00 2.05
CA THR A 112 -25.21 3.64 3.42
C THR A 112 -24.52 4.79 4.12
N PHE A 113 -24.80 4.94 5.41
CA PHE A 113 -23.94 5.76 6.26
C PHE A 113 -23.70 5.11 7.62
N TYR A 114 -22.60 5.52 8.24
CA TYR A 114 -22.28 5.24 9.62
C TYR A 114 -22.37 6.52 10.43
N THR A 115 -22.83 6.42 11.67
CA THR A 115 -22.98 7.57 12.56
C THR A 115 -22.14 7.35 13.80
N ILE A 116 -21.25 8.29 14.13
CA ILE A 116 -20.81 8.47 15.51
C ILE A 116 -21.71 9.53 16.13
N ARG A 117 -22.42 9.15 17.19
CA ARG A 117 -23.26 10.07 17.96
C ARG A 117 -22.70 10.24 19.36
N ILE A 118 -22.49 11.48 19.76
CA ILE A 118 -22.07 11.87 21.10
C ILE A 118 -23.28 12.52 21.79
N LYS A 119 -23.84 11.84 22.80
CA LYS A 119 -24.81 12.41 23.75
C LYS A 119 -24.78 11.60 25.04
N ASN A 120 -24.27 12.19 26.12
CA ASN A 120 -23.92 11.53 27.39
C ASN A 120 -22.87 10.40 27.24
N THR A 121 -23.04 9.53 26.26
CA THR A 121 -22.11 8.49 25.82
C THR A 121 -21.94 8.55 24.30
N VAL A 122 -20.85 7.95 23.84
CA VAL A 122 -20.56 7.78 22.40
C VAL A 122 -21.19 6.49 21.91
N THR A 123 -21.88 6.56 20.78
CA THR A 123 -22.54 5.43 20.13
C THR A 123 -22.19 5.39 18.65
N VAL A 124 -22.09 4.20 18.09
CA VAL A 124 -21.87 3.97 16.66
C VAL A 124 -23.05 3.20 16.10
N SER A 125 -23.60 3.67 14.98
CA SER A 125 -24.66 2.98 14.24
C SER A 125 -24.36 2.95 12.74
N LYS A 126 -25.08 2.08 12.04
CA LYS A 126 -25.07 1.95 10.59
C LYS A 126 -26.51 2.03 10.10
N SER A 127 -26.74 2.77 9.02
CA SER A 127 -28.04 2.87 8.37
C SER A 127 -27.90 2.61 6.87
N ILE A 128 -28.87 1.90 6.29
CA ILE A 128 -28.91 1.52 4.87
C ILE A 128 -30.16 2.11 4.21
N TRP A 129 -29.99 2.66 3.01
CA TRP A 129 -31.08 3.18 2.21
C TRP A 129 -31.86 2.06 1.53
N ASN A 130 -33.19 2.13 1.65
CA ASN A 130 -34.13 1.19 1.04
C ASN A 130 -35.22 1.97 0.29
N PRO A 131 -36.03 1.32 -0.56
CA PRO A 131 -37.12 1.99 -1.29
C PRO A 131 -38.14 2.74 -0.42
N TRP A 132 -38.22 2.41 0.87
CA TRP A 132 -39.11 3.07 1.85
C TRP A 132 -38.38 4.03 2.81
N GLY A 133 -37.06 4.21 2.67
CA GLY A 133 -36.24 5.10 3.49
C GLY A 133 -35.08 4.41 4.21
N TRP A 134 -34.47 5.14 5.15
CA TRP A 134 -33.34 4.66 5.96
C TRP A 134 -33.78 3.60 6.98
N SER A 135 -33.02 2.51 7.07
CA SER A 135 -33.21 1.46 8.06
C SER A 135 -31.91 1.21 8.81
N ASP A 136 -31.99 1.07 10.15
CA ASP A 136 -30.83 0.81 10.98
C ASP A 136 -30.43 -0.67 10.94
N GLU A 137 -29.13 -0.90 10.90
CA GLU A 137 -28.52 -2.23 10.82
C GLU A 137 -27.45 -2.40 11.89
N SER A 138 -27.19 -3.65 12.26
CA SER A 138 -26.12 -3.96 13.21
C SER A 138 -24.73 -3.66 12.61
N THR A 139 -23.80 -3.22 13.46
CA THR A 139 -22.41 -2.96 13.07
C THR A 139 -21.45 -3.27 14.21
N ASN A 140 -20.24 -3.70 13.84
CA ASN A 140 -19.09 -3.80 14.73
C ASN A 140 -18.11 -2.64 14.54
N ALA A 141 -18.49 -1.58 13.81
CA ALA A 141 -17.72 -0.37 13.68
C ALA A 141 -17.53 0.31 15.04
N LYS A 142 -16.37 0.97 15.22
CA LYS A 142 -16.00 1.60 16.49
C LYS A 142 -15.48 3.01 16.26
N SER A 143 -15.82 3.91 17.18
CA SER A 143 -15.24 5.24 17.25
C SER A 143 -13.95 5.24 18.06
N ILE A 144 -12.99 6.08 17.69
CA ILE A 144 -11.72 6.27 18.43
C ILE A 144 -11.44 7.78 18.48
N PHE A 145 -11.15 8.33 19.66
CA PHE A 145 -10.61 9.67 19.80
C PHE A 145 -9.11 9.60 19.59
N GLU A 146 -8.64 10.05 18.43
CA GLU A 146 -7.24 9.96 18.00
C GLU A 146 -6.41 11.10 18.63
N SER A 147 -7.03 12.27 18.81
CA SER A 147 -6.48 13.45 19.47
C SER A 147 -7.63 14.32 20.03
N SER A 148 -7.30 15.47 20.62
CA SER A 148 -8.31 16.40 21.14
C SER A 148 -9.28 16.93 20.07
N ASN A 149 -8.88 16.97 18.80
CA ASN A 149 -9.68 17.54 17.71
C ASN A 149 -9.88 16.56 16.54
N THR A 150 -9.56 15.29 16.73
CA THR A 150 -9.68 14.26 15.68
C THR A 150 -10.36 13.03 16.23
N ILE A 151 -11.48 12.68 15.60
CA ILE A 151 -12.21 11.44 15.87
C ILE A 151 -12.15 10.55 14.63
N SER A 152 -12.06 9.25 14.83
CA SER A 152 -12.13 8.29 13.73
C SER A 152 -13.24 7.28 13.93
N ILE A 153 -13.77 6.77 12.83
CA ILE A 153 -14.56 5.54 12.80
C ILE A 153 -13.77 4.46 12.09
N LYS A 154 -13.73 3.26 12.70
CA LYS A 154 -13.10 2.07 12.14
C LYS A 154 -14.17 1.05 11.80
N ILE A 155 -14.41 0.87 10.49
CA ILE A 155 -15.48 0.04 9.94
C ILE A 155 -14.88 -1.28 9.43
N PRO A 156 -15.38 -2.44 9.88
CA PRO A 156 -14.96 -3.74 9.35
C PRO A 156 -15.24 -3.86 7.84
N LYS A 157 -14.24 -4.28 7.07
CA LYS A 157 -14.31 -4.33 5.60
C LYS A 157 -15.43 -5.21 5.07
N ASN A 158 -15.76 -6.29 5.78
CA ASN A 158 -16.85 -7.19 5.43
C ASN A 158 -18.24 -6.53 5.51
N GLU A 159 -18.43 -5.46 6.29
CA GLU A 159 -19.72 -4.77 6.42
C GLU A 159 -20.02 -3.83 5.25
N ILE A 160 -18.98 -3.44 4.51
CA ILE A 160 -19.06 -2.55 3.36
C ILE A 160 -19.38 -3.35 2.08
N GLY A 161 -19.38 -4.69 2.14
CA GLY A 161 -19.71 -5.53 0.98
C GLY A 161 -18.65 -5.49 -0.12
N LEU A 162 -17.42 -5.05 0.20
CA LEU A 162 -16.31 -4.82 -0.75
C LEU A 162 -15.68 -6.10 -1.33
N ASN A 163 -16.35 -7.25 -1.21
CA ASN A 163 -15.83 -8.54 -1.62
C ASN A 163 -15.90 -8.74 -3.15
N SER A 164 -16.60 -7.85 -3.84
CA SER A 164 -16.62 -7.69 -5.29
C SER A 164 -17.24 -6.33 -5.62
N ASN A 165 -16.59 -5.51 -6.46
CA ASN A 165 -17.26 -4.60 -7.41
C ASN A 165 -17.45 -3.06 -7.23
N PRO A 166 -16.70 -2.30 -6.41
CA PRO A 166 -16.22 -1.06 -7.08
C PRO A 166 -14.78 -0.64 -6.79
N LYS A 167 -14.09 -0.29 -7.89
CA LYS A 167 -12.76 0.34 -7.93
C LYS A 167 -12.74 1.73 -7.30
N GLU A 168 -13.91 2.29 -7.05
CA GLU A 168 -14.08 3.62 -6.52
C GLU A 168 -15.10 3.53 -5.38
N LEU A 169 -14.79 4.14 -4.24
CA LEU A 169 -15.77 4.35 -3.18
C LEU A 169 -16.08 5.84 -3.15
N PRO A 170 -17.23 6.26 -3.68
CA PRO A 170 -17.75 7.58 -3.39
C PRO A 170 -18.06 7.69 -1.89
N TRP A 171 -17.62 8.78 -1.28
CA TRP A 171 -17.85 9.06 0.13
C TRP A 171 -18.03 10.54 0.41
N ARG A 172 -18.68 10.84 1.54
CA ARG A 172 -18.82 12.19 2.10
C ARG A 172 -18.90 12.12 3.62
N VAL A 173 -18.41 13.15 4.29
CA VAL A 173 -18.60 13.34 5.73
C VAL A 173 -19.56 14.50 5.97
N ILE A 174 -20.40 14.34 6.98
CA ILE A 174 -21.29 15.39 7.47
C ILE A 174 -21.12 15.47 8.98
N THR A 175 -21.00 16.67 9.53
CA THR A 175 -21.11 16.91 10.97
C THR A 175 -22.40 17.66 11.27
N GLU A 176 -22.95 17.48 12.46
CA GLU A 176 -24.19 18.18 12.88
C GLU A 176 -24.27 18.31 14.40
N ILE A 177 -24.81 19.43 14.87
CA ILE A 177 -25.32 19.59 16.23
C ILE A 177 -26.80 19.98 16.21
N GLU A 178 -27.63 19.20 16.92
CA GLU A 178 -29.06 19.46 17.20
C GLU A 178 -29.92 19.97 16.03
N TYR A 179 -29.66 19.56 14.79
CA TYR A 179 -30.37 20.07 13.60
C TYR A 179 -30.20 21.58 13.36
N MET A 180 -29.23 22.21 14.02
CA MET A 180 -28.99 23.65 13.97
C MET A 180 -27.92 24.00 12.94
N CYS A 181 -26.73 23.43 13.11
CA CYS A 181 -25.56 23.70 12.28
C CYS A 181 -24.73 22.44 12.07
N GLY A 182 -23.98 22.43 10.98
CA GLY A 182 -23.21 21.31 10.50
C GLY A 182 -22.22 21.73 9.45
N ASP A 183 -21.52 20.75 8.90
CA ASP A 183 -20.53 20.97 7.85
C ASP A 183 -20.44 19.76 6.92
N PHE A 184 -19.86 19.97 5.74
CA PHE A 184 -19.74 19.00 4.68
C PHE A 184 -18.33 18.87 4.15
N ALA A 185 -17.78 17.66 4.19
CA ALA A 185 -16.49 17.37 3.57
C ALA A 185 -16.62 16.19 2.57
N PRO A 186 -16.54 16.40 1.25
CA PRO A 186 -16.40 17.69 0.59
C PRO A 186 -17.68 18.54 0.63
N ASN A 187 -17.48 19.85 0.46
CA ASN A 187 -18.52 20.88 0.41
C ASN A 187 -19.59 20.64 -0.69
N SER A 188 -19.25 19.93 -1.76
CA SER A 188 -20.19 19.54 -2.81
C SER A 188 -19.90 18.13 -3.34
N GLY A 189 -20.95 17.38 -3.65
CA GLY A 189 -20.84 16.02 -4.21
C GLY A 189 -20.18 15.04 -3.25
N THR A 190 -19.38 14.14 -3.80
CA THR A 190 -18.61 13.12 -3.07
C THR A 190 -17.13 13.19 -3.42
N ALA A 191 -16.28 12.79 -2.49
CA ALA A 191 -14.89 12.44 -2.78
C ALA A 191 -14.82 10.96 -3.16
N ILE A 192 -13.72 10.54 -3.79
CA ILE A 192 -13.57 9.16 -4.28
C ILE A 192 -12.31 8.54 -3.69
N LEU A 193 -12.47 7.49 -2.89
CA LEU A 193 -11.37 6.58 -2.58
C LEU A 193 -11.19 5.62 -3.76
N LYS A 194 -10.10 5.80 -4.50
CA LYS A 194 -9.77 4.95 -5.64
C LYS A 194 -9.01 3.70 -5.19
N ARG A 195 -9.68 2.55 -5.27
CA ARG A 195 -9.12 1.21 -5.13
C ARG A 195 -8.56 0.77 -6.46
N TYR A 196 -7.32 1.16 -6.70
CA TYR A 196 -6.62 0.70 -7.88
C TYR A 196 -6.20 -0.77 -7.71
N PHE A 197 -7.02 -1.69 -8.23
CA PHE A 197 -6.46 -2.83 -8.94
C PHE A 197 -5.72 -2.29 -10.17
N TYR A 198 -4.52 -1.77 -9.97
CA TYR A 198 -3.56 -1.66 -11.06
C TYR A 198 -2.36 -2.46 -10.64
N GLU A 199 -2.44 -3.76 -10.90
CA GLU A 199 -1.21 -4.39 -11.31
C GLU A 199 -0.62 -3.56 -12.45
N LYS A 200 0.47 -2.86 -12.16
CA LYS A 200 1.20 -2.07 -13.15
C LYS A 200 2.07 -3.05 -13.90
N ASN A 201 2.03 -2.97 -15.22
CA ASN A 201 2.96 -3.71 -16.05
C ASN A 201 4.37 -3.19 -15.77
N ILE A 202 5.11 -4.00 -15.02
CA ILE A 202 6.52 -3.83 -14.76
C ILE A 202 7.24 -4.62 -15.83
N VAL A 203 8.14 -3.94 -16.53
CA VAL A 203 8.98 -4.57 -17.55
C VAL A 203 10.39 -4.62 -16.98
N ILE A 204 10.87 -5.83 -16.74
CA ILE A 204 12.24 -6.07 -16.29
C ILE A 204 12.97 -6.69 -17.47
N THR A 205 13.92 -5.96 -18.01
CA THR A 205 14.79 -6.49 -19.07
C THR A 205 15.95 -7.21 -18.42
N ILE A 206 16.16 -8.47 -18.82
CA ILE A 206 17.15 -9.35 -18.23
C ILE A 206 17.92 -10.03 -19.38
N PRO A 207 19.26 -10.14 -19.32
CA PRO A 207 20.01 -10.93 -20.30
C PRO A 207 19.41 -12.33 -20.47
N VAL A 208 19.36 -12.84 -21.70
CA VAL A 208 18.68 -14.10 -22.05
C VAL A 208 19.28 -15.32 -21.34
N GLU A 209 20.52 -15.19 -20.89
CA GLU A 209 21.26 -16.21 -20.15
C GLU A 209 20.86 -16.30 -18.67
N VAL A 210 20.22 -15.25 -18.12
CA VAL A 210 19.76 -15.25 -16.73
C VAL A 210 18.47 -16.07 -16.65
N PRO A 211 18.42 -17.12 -15.81
CA PRO A 211 17.32 -18.10 -15.83
C PRO A 211 16.01 -17.55 -15.24
N ALA A 212 16.10 -16.65 -14.26
CA ALA A 212 14.95 -16.08 -13.57
C ALA A 212 15.31 -14.82 -12.77
N ILE A 213 14.30 -14.03 -12.45
CA ILE A 213 14.27 -13.05 -11.36
C ILE A 213 13.32 -13.55 -10.27
N TYR A 214 13.60 -13.19 -9.03
CA TYR A 214 12.75 -13.50 -7.88
C TYR A 214 12.18 -12.21 -7.31
N ILE A 215 10.86 -12.17 -7.12
CA ILE A 215 10.15 -11.04 -6.53
C ILE A 215 9.38 -11.56 -5.34
N ASP A 216 9.71 -11.06 -4.15
CA ASP A 216 9.24 -11.58 -2.86
C ASP A 216 9.40 -13.12 -2.73
N GLY A 217 10.47 -13.64 -3.34
CA GLY A 217 10.78 -15.07 -3.37
C GLY A 217 10.03 -15.89 -4.43
N ILE A 218 9.13 -15.29 -5.21
CA ILE A 218 8.44 -15.96 -6.33
C ILE A 218 9.32 -15.87 -7.58
N GLU A 219 9.53 -17.00 -8.24
CA GLU A 219 10.35 -17.11 -9.47
C GLU A 219 9.58 -16.66 -10.71
N TYR A 220 10.18 -15.76 -11.50
CA TYR A 220 9.70 -15.32 -12.80
C TYR A 220 10.76 -15.55 -13.87
N LYS A 221 10.40 -16.31 -14.91
CA LYS A 221 11.30 -16.67 -16.02
C LYS A 221 11.17 -15.67 -17.18
N PRO A 222 12.28 -15.18 -17.74
CA PRO A 222 12.22 -14.26 -18.87
C PRO A 222 11.73 -14.96 -20.13
N SER A 223 10.92 -14.26 -20.91
CA SER A 223 10.60 -14.59 -22.30
C SER A 223 11.32 -13.60 -23.20
N ASN A 224 12.24 -14.08 -24.05
CA ASN A 224 13.06 -13.24 -24.94
C ASN A 224 13.81 -12.10 -24.20
N GLY A 225 14.39 -12.40 -23.04
CA GLY A 225 15.13 -11.42 -22.24
C GLY A 225 14.26 -10.38 -21.53
N LYS A 226 12.95 -10.64 -21.40
CA LYS A 226 12.03 -9.77 -20.68
C LYS A 226 11.16 -10.55 -19.72
N VAL A 227 10.96 -9.98 -18.55
CA VAL A 227 9.93 -10.39 -17.58
C VAL A 227 8.90 -9.27 -17.56
N GLU A 228 7.72 -9.54 -18.12
CA GLU A 228 6.57 -8.65 -18.09
C GLU A 228 5.61 -9.19 -17.03
N ILE A 229 5.47 -8.44 -15.94
CA ILE A 229 4.66 -8.83 -14.79
C ILE A 229 3.78 -7.67 -14.39
N SER A 230 2.68 -7.99 -13.76
CA SER A 230 1.70 -7.03 -13.32
C SER A 230 1.73 -7.03 -11.80
N LEU A 231 2.21 -5.94 -11.18
CA LEU A 231 2.36 -5.81 -9.72
C LEU A 231 1.57 -4.61 -9.19
N ALA A 232 0.82 -4.81 -8.11
CA ALA A 232 0.15 -3.69 -7.43
C ALA A 232 1.18 -2.65 -6.94
N PRO A 233 0.79 -1.38 -6.74
CA PRO A 233 1.69 -0.42 -6.11
C PRO A 233 2.11 -0.90 -4.72
N GLY A 234 3.40 -0.86 -4.43
CA GLY A 234 3.94 -1.21 -3.11
C GLY A 234 5.44 -1.49 -3.07
N GLU A 235 5.98 -1.86 -1.91
CA GLU A 235 7.36 -2.31 -1.74
C GLU A 235 7.48 -3.80 -2.05
N TYR A 236 8.46 -4.15 -2.88
CA TYR A 236 8.80 -5.52 -3.24
C TYR A 236 10.30 -5.76 -3.06
N GLU A 237 10.69 -7.00 -2.75
CA GLU A 237 12.08 -7.44 -2.75
C GLU A 237 12.42 -8.11 -4.09
N PHE A 238 13.29 -7.48 -4.87
CA PHE A 238 13.81 -8.02 -6.12
C PHE A 238 15.14 -8.72 -5.86
N PHE A 239 15.33 -9.88 -6.48
CA PHE A 239 16.57 -10.64 -6.41
C PHE A 239 16.86 -11.30 -7.75
N VAL A 240 18.11 -11.17 -8.21
CA VAL A 240 18.63 -11.90 -9.37
C VAL A 240 19.86 -12.70 -8.96
N PRO A 241 20.20 -13.82 -9.61
CA PRO A 241 21.39 -14.56 -9.23
C PRO A 241 22.66 -13.73 -9.45
N GLN A 242 23.52 -13.66 -8.43
CA GLN A 242 24.74 -12.84 -8.49
C GLN A 242 25.72 -13.31 -9.57
N GLU A 243 25.83 -14.62 -9.77
CA GLU A 243 26.68 -15.23 -10.80
C GLU A 243 25.88 -16.23 -11.64
N ILE A 244 26.03 -16.16 -12.96
CA ILE A 244 25.43 -17.11 -13.90
C ILE A 244 26.55 -17.87 -14.63
N PRO A 245 26.72 -19.18 -14.41
CA PRO A 245 27.67 -19.97 -15.18
C PRO A 245 27.14 -20.17 -16.61
N ILE A 246 27.89 -19.71 -17.61
CA ILE A 246 27.59 -19.93 -19.03
C ILE A 246 28.28 -21.20 -19.53
N SER A 247 29.54 -21.38 -19.14
CA SER A 247 30.32 -22.58 -19.39
C SER A 247 31.38 -22.75 -18.30
N LYS A 248 32.24 -23.76 -18.43
CA LYS A 248 33.34 -24.01 -17.49
C LYS A 248 34.28 -22.80 -17.30
N HIS A 249 34.42 -21.95 -18.31
CA HIS A 249 35.39 -20.84 -18.33
C HIS A 249 34.74 -19.48 -18.61
N VAL A 250 33.41 -19.40 -18.57
CA VAL A 250 32.66 -18.16 -18.82
C VAL A 250 31.53 -18.06 -17.82
N LYS A 251 31.40 -16.91 -17.16
CA LYS A 251 30.28 -16.59 -16.28
C LYS A 251 29.81 -15.16 -16.50
N LEU A 252 28.57 -14.85 -16.13
CA LEU A 252 28.09 -13.49 -15.98
C LEU A 252 28.08 -13.12 -14.49
N ILE A 253 28.42 -11.88 -14.16
CA ILE A 253 28.32 -11.33 -12.81
C ILE A 253 27.38 -10.13 -12.84
N PHE A 254 26.40 -10.10 -11.93
CA PHE A 254 25.51 -8.95 -11.76
C PHE A 254 26.30 -7.76 -11.23
N ILE A 255 26.23 -6.63 -11.94
CA ILE A 255 26.93 -5.40 -11.59
C ILE A 255 25.97 -4.42 -10.92
N GLU A 256 24.88 -4.09 -11.59
CA GLU A 256 23.90 -3.11 -11.12
C GLU A 256 22.59 -3.18 -11.93
N TRP A 257 21.59 -2.45 -11.47
CA TRP A 257 20.36 -2.16 -12.20
C TRP A 257 20.57 -0.90 -13.07
N SER A 258 19.79 -0.72 -14.14
CA SER A 258 19.91 0.42 -15.06
C SER A 258 19.67 1.80 -14.45
N ASP A 259 19.16 1.86 -13.23
CA ASP A 259 19.00 3.09 -12.44
C ASP A 259 20.16 3.33 -11.45
N GLY A 260 21.25 2.57 -11.58
CA GLY A 260 22.50 2.73 -10.83
C GLY A 260 22.52 2.05 -9.45
N VAL A 261 21.44 1.35 -9.07
CA VAL A 261 21.41 0.62 -7.80
C VAL A 261 22.23 -0.68 -7.91
N LYS A 262 23.06 -0.97 -6.91
CA LYS A 262 23.92 -2.17 -6.87
C LYS A 262 23.41 -3.26 -5.93
N ASP A 263 22.43 -2.93 -5.10
CA ASP A 263 21.88 -3.86 -4.12
C ASP A 263 21.23 -5.08 -4.80
N ASN A 264 21.53 -6.25 -4.27
CA ASN A 264 20.96 -7.52 -4.67
C ASN A 264 21.01 -8.49 -3.48
N ARG A 265 19.94 -8.63 -2.69
CA ARG A 265 18.54 -8.23 -2.94
C ARG A 265 18.30 -6.72 -2.83
N ARG A 266 17.32 -6.23 -3.58
CA ARG A 266 16.92 -4.82 -3.65
C ARG A 266 15.48 -4.63 -3.20
N ARG A 267 15.20 -3.59 -2.39
CA ARG A 267 13.83 -3.12 -2.15
C ARG A 267 13.41 -2.12 -3.22
N VAL A 268 12.23 -2.34 -3.80
CA VAL A 268 11.70 -1.57 -4.93
C VAL A 268 10.29 -1.12 -4.62
N LYS A 269 10.05 0.18 -4.71
CA LYS A 269 8.72 0.78 -4.60
C LYS A 269 8.07 0.89 -5.97
N ILE A 270 7.03 0.12 -6.21
CA ILE A 270 6.16 0.24 -7.39
C ILE A 270 5.15 1.36 -7.14
N THR A 271 5.15 2.38 -8.01
CA THR A 271 4.24 3.54 -7.95
C THR A 271 3.24 3.48 -9.11
N GLU A 272 2.40 4.51 -9.24
CA GLU A 272 1.44 4.61 -10.35
C GLU A 272 2.11 4.70 -11.73
N GLU A 273 3.37 5.12 -11.79
CA GLU A 273 4.17 5.25 -13.01
C GLU A 273 4.68 3.89 -13.52
N GLY A 274 4.59 2.84 -12.69
CA GLY A 274 5.17 1.53 -12.98
C GLY A 274 6.68 1.49 -12.74
N LEU A 275 7.35 0.51 -13.34
CA LEU A 275 8.80 0.36 -13.27
C LEU A 275 9.30 -0.24 -14.58
N ASN A 276 10.37 0.33 -15.12
CA ASN A 276 11.14 -0.25 -16.20
C ASN A 276 12.61 -0.23 -15.82
N VAL A 277 13.19 -1.40 -15.59
CA VAL A 277 14.58 -1.55 -15.18
C VAL A 277 15.24 -2.69 -15.94
N THR A 278 16.53 -2.54 -16.19
CA THR A 278 17.35 -3.57 -16.82
C THR A 278 18.39 -4.09 -15.83
N CYS A 279 18.58 -5.40 -15.77
CA CYS A 279 19.69 -6.01 -15.04
C CYS A 279 20.96 -5.91 -15.87
N ILE A 280 21.99 -5.26 -15.34
CA ILE A 280 23.29 -5.13 -16.01
C ILE A 280 24.22 -6.22 -15.47
N TYR A 281 24.59 -7.13 -16.36
CA TYR A 281 25.58 -8.17 -16.11
C TYR A 281 26.82 -7.93 -16.96
N GLU A 282 27.98 -8.26 -16.41
CA GLU A 282 29.24 -8.26 -17.12
C GLU A 282 29.74 -9.70 -17.29
N LYS A 283 30.30 -10.00 -18.46
CA LYS A 283 30.86 -11.32 -18.75
C LYS A 283 32.27 -11.41 -18.19
N TYR A 284 32.58 -12.54 -17.56
CA TYR A 284 33.89 -12.84 -17.01
C TYR A 284 34.43 -14.12 -17.63
N PHE A 285 35.72 -14.12 -17.92
CA PHE A 285 36.46 -15.25 -18.46
C PHE A 285 37.45 -15.79 -17.43
N TYR A 286 37.51 -17.11 -17.34
CA TYR A 286 38.52 -17.76 -16.50
C TYR A 286 39.86 -17.81 -17.25
N VAL A 287 40.88 -17.14 -16.71
CA VAL A 287 42.21 -17.11 -17.29
C VAL A 287 43.16 -17.88 -16.38
N LYS A 288 43.88 -18.84 -16.99
CA LYS A 288 44.94 -19.60 -16.34
C LYS A 288 46.16 -19.62 -17.25
N VAL A 289 47.24 -19.00 -16.80
CA VAL A 289 48.54 -19.03 -17.48
C VAL A 289 49.45 -20.00 -16.73
N TYR A 290 50.04 -20.94 -17.46
CA TYR A 290 50.98 -21.92 -16.90
C TYR A 290 52.42 -21.55 -17.28
N SER A 291 53.33 -21.60 -16.31
CA SER A 291 54.76 -21.46 -16.52
C SER A 291 55.52 -22.50 -15.69
N PRO A 292 56.50 -23.21 -16.28
CA PRO A 292 57.32 -24.18 -15.55
C PRO A 292 58.43 -23.53 -14.70
N ILE A 293 58.69 -22.23 -14.87
CA ILE A 293 59.88 -21.55 -14.30
C ILE A 293 59.54 -20.48 -13.24
N GLY A 294 58.26 -20.23 -12.95
CA GLY A 294 57.87 -19.18 -11.99
C GLY A 294 56.38 -18.90 -11.95
N ASN A 295 55.98 -17.96 -11.09
CA ASN A 295 54.59 -17.52 -10.98
C ASN A 295 54.20 -16.65 -12.19
N THR A 296 52.97 -16.80 -12.66
CA THR A 296 52.47 -16.04 -13.82
C THR A 296 51.77 -14.77 -13.39
N THR A 297 51.86 -13.75 -14.24
CA THR A 297 51.05 -12.53 -14.16
C THR A 297 50.18 -12.46 -15.41
N PRO A 298 48.88 -12.17 -15.31
CA PRO A 298 48.12 -12.07 -14.07
C PRO A 298 47.97 -13.46 -13.40
N PRO A 299 47.60 -13.51 -12.10
CA PRO A 299 47.32 -14.79 -11.44
C PRO A 299 46.17 -15.55 -12.13
N GLU A 300 46.02 -16.82 -11.80
CA GLU A 300 44.84 -17.58 -12.22
C GLU A 300 43.57 -16.96 -11.60
N GLY A 301 42.55 -16.69 -12.41
CA GLY A 301 41.36 -16.00 -11.91
C GLY A 301 40.29 -15.69 -12.96
N TRP A 302 39.24 -15.03 -12.51
CA TRP A 302 38.17 -14.52 -13.36
C TRP A 302 38.43 -13.05 -13.69
N TYR A 303 38.42 -12.73 -14.97
CA TYR A 303 38.65 -11.37 -15.46
C TYR A 303 37.44 -10.91 -16.29
N PRO A 304 36.97 -9.66 -16.14
CA PRO A 304 35.92 -9.10 -16.98
C PRO A 304 36.28 -9.13 -18.46
N GLU A 305 35.23 -9.16 -19.28
CA GLU A 305 35.31 -8.99 -20.72
C GLU A 305 36.01 -7.66 -21.05
N ASP A 306 36.78 -7.65 -22.13
CA ASP A 306 37.59 -6.51 -22.58
C ASP A 306 38.76 -6.08 -21.66
N GLU A 307 38.98 -6.74 -20.51
CA GLU A 307 40.18 -6.48 -19.71
C GLU A 307 41.45 -6.87 -20.48
N LYS A 308 42.38 -5.92 -20.56
CA LYS A 308 43.70 -6.14 -21.17
C LYS A 308 44.66 -6.71 -20.13
N LEU A 309 44.92 -8.00 -20.25
CA LEU A 309 45.86 -8.71 -19.39
C LEU A 309 47.25 -8.74 -20.02
N THR A 310 48.26 -8.31 -19.26
CA THR A 310 49.67 -8.46 -19.64
C THR A 310 50.20 -9.78 -19.11
N ILE A 311 50.61 -10.68 -20.02
CA ILE A 311 51.16 -11.98 -19.65
C ILE A 311 52.65 -11.84 -19.32
N GLY A 312 53.02 -12.29 -18.12
CA GLY A 312 54.41 -12.29 -17.65
C GLY A 312 54.71 -13.46 -16.72
N VAL A 313 56.00 -13.66 -16.44
CA VAL A 313 56.50 -14.65 -15.49
C VAL A 313 57.44 -13.96 -14.52
N VAL A 314 57.25 -14.21 -13.23
CA VAL A 314 58.19 -13.82 -12.18
C VAL A 314 59.03 -15.06 -11.86
N GLU A 315 60.31 -15.03 -12.22
CA GLU A 315 61.26 -16.07 -11.84
C GLU A 315 61.36 -16.15 -10.31
N ASN A 316 61.35 -17.38 -9.80
CA ASN A 316 61.51 -17.65 -8.37
C ASN A 316 62.96 -17.47 -7.92
#